data_AF-Q2S440-F1
#
_entry.id   AF-Q2S440-F1
#
_cell.length_a   1.000
_cell.length_b   1.000
_cell.length_c   1.000
_cell.angle_alpha   90.00
_cell.angle_beta   90.00
_cell.angle_gamma   90.00
#
_symmetry.space_group_name_H-M   'P 1'
#
loop_
_entity.id
_entity.type
_entity.pdbx_description
1 polymer ?
#
loop_
_entity_poly.entity_id
_entity_poly.type
_entity_poly.pdbx_seq_one_letter_code
_entity_poly.pdbx_strand_id
1 'polypeptide(L)'
;MPRHESAKKRMRQNEKRQKRNKSQKSRVRTKIKTLRSLDDKEEAEELLNDVKGDLDRLAAKGIIHENKAANRKSKLEKHVDALE
;
A
#
# COMPACT_ATOMS: atom_id res chain seq x y z
N MET A 1 11.93 -19.29 22.01
CA MET A 1 11.65 -18.19 22.97
C MET A 1 12.89 -17.30 23.09
N PRO A 2 12.76 -15.97 23.25
CA PRO A 2 13.91 -15.07 23.40
C PRO A 2 14.76 -15.47 24.62
N ARG A 3 16.08 -15.60 24.44
CA ARG A 3 17.03 -15.93 25.53
C ARG A 3 17.59 -14.71 26.26
N HIS A 4 17.46 -13.52 25.65
CA HIS A 4 17.93 -12.24 26.20
C HIS A 4 16.79 -11.24 26.31
N GLU A 5 16.82 -10.39 27.33
CA GLU A 5 15.81 -9.34 27.54
C GLU A 5 15.70 -8.36 26.36
N SER A 6 16.82 -8.06 25.70
CA SER A 6 16.86 -7.26 24.47
C SER A 6 16.06 -7.91 23.34
N ALA A 7 16.16 -9.23 23.17
CA ALA A 7 15.41 -9.98 22.18
C ALA A 7 13.89 -10.00 22.49
N LYS A 8 13.51 -10.15 23.77
CA LYS A 8 12.11 -10.05 24.22
C LYS A 8 11.53 -8.65 23.95
N LYS A 9 12.32 -7.58 24.13
CA LYS A 9 11.94 -6.21 23.75
C LYS A 9 11.75 -6.05 22.24
N ARG A 10 12.67 -6.58 21.43
CA ARG A 10 12.57 -6.53 19.95
C ARG A 10 11.32 -7.25 19.44
N MET A 11 11.00 -8.42 19.99
CA MET A 11 9.79 -9.17 19.64
C MET A 11 8.51 -8.33 19.83
N ARG A 12 8.34 -7.71 21.01
CA ARG A 12 7.21 -6.81 21.30
C ARG A 12 7.14 -5.61 20.35
N GLN A 13 8.28 -5.01 20.01
CA GLN A 13 8.34 -3.88 19.07
C GLN A 13 7.96 -4.29 17.64
N ASN A 14 8.45 -5.47 17.21
CA ASN A 14 8.19 -6.00 15.87
C ASN A 14 6.71 -6.31 15.68
N GLU A 15 6.04 -6.93 16.65
CA GLU A 15 4.60 -7.18 16.61
C GLU A 15 3.80 -5.86 16.45
N LYS A 16 4.14 -4.82 17.23
CA LYS A 16 3.51 -3.50 17.11
C LYS A 16 3.71 -2.90 15.72
N ARG A 17 4.93 -2.98 15.16
CA ARG A 17 5.24 -2.50 13.81
C ARG A 17 4.50 -3.30 12.74
N GLN A 18 4.47 -4.62 12.87
CA GLN A 18 3.80 -5.52 11.95
C GLN A 18 2.29 -5.24 11.88
N LYS A 19 1.62 -5.08 13.03
CA LYS A 19 0.19 -4.74 13.08
C LYS A 19 -0.11 -3.43 12.35
N ARG A 20 0.66 -2.36 12.61
CA ARG A 20 0.50 -1.06 11.91
C ARG A 20 0.73 -1.17 10.41
N ASN A 21 1.84 -1.80 10.00
CA ASN A 21 2.19 -1.95 8.59
C ASN A 21 1.18 -2.84 7.85
N LYS A 22 0.64 -3.87 8.51
CA LYS A 22 -0.41 -4.73 7.95
C LYS A 22 -1.67 -3.93 7.68
N SER A 23 -2.13 -3.13 8.64
CA SER A 23 -3.31 -2.27 8.47
C SER A 23 -3.14 -1.29 7.32
N GLN A 24 -2.00 -0.62 7.22
CA GLN A 24 -1.70 0.34 6.16
C GLN A 24 -1.61 -0.31 4.78
N LYS A 25 -0.93 -1.46 4.67
CA LYS A 25 -0.90 -2.25 3.43
C LYS A 25 -2.29 -2.76 3.04
N SER A 26 -3.11 -3.15 4.00
CA SER A 26 -4.47 -3.64 3.76
C SER A 26 -5.34 -2.54 3.18
N ARG A 27 -5.32 -1.34 3.77
CA ARG A 27 -6.08 -0.18 3.29
C ARG A 27 -5.81 0.12 1.82
N VAL A 28 -4.53 0.23 1.45
CA VAL A 28 -4.13 0.51 0.06
C VAL A 28 -4.48 -0.64 -0.88
N ARG A 29 -4.39 -1.90 -0.43
CA ARG A 29 -4.84 -3.05 -1.24
C ARG A 29 -6.33 -3.03 -1.49
N THR A 30 -7.15 -2.62 -0.51
CA THR A 30 -8.59 -2.47 -0.69
C THR A 30 -8.90 -1.40 -1.74
N LYS A 31 -8.30 -0.20 -1.63
CA LYS A 31 -8.48 0.86 -2.64
C LYS A 31 -8.05 0.42 -4.05
N ILE A 32 -6.91 -0.27 -4.17
CA ILE A 32 -6.46 -0.85 -5.44
C ILE A 32 -7.46 -1.88 -5.99
N LYS A 33 -8.08 -2.68 -5.12
CA LYS A 33 -9.10 -3.65 -5.54
C LYS A 33 -10.35 -2.92 -6.05
N THR A 34 -10.81 -1.89 -5.34
CA THR A 34 -11.93 -1.05 -5.75
C THR A 34 -11.67 -0.39 -7.10
N LEU A 35 -10.50 0.23 -7.30
CA LEU A 35 -10.14 0.86 -8.57
C LEU A 35 -10.19 -0.12 -9.75
N ARG A 36 -9.76 -1.37 -9.54
CA ARG A 36 -9.79 -2.40 -10.60
C ARG A 36 -11.18 -2.95 -10.91
N SER A 37 -12.16 -2.71 -10.05
CA SER A 37 -13.54 -3.11 -10.25
C SER A 37 -14.43 -1.97 -10.73
N LEU A 38 -13.87 -0.76 -10.88
CA LEU A 38 -14.56 0.36 -11.53
C LEU A 38 -14.46 0.18 -13.05
N ASP A 39 -15.59 0.34 -13.72
CA ASP A 39 -15.69 0.36 -15.18
C ASP A 39 -15.71 1.79 -15.71
N ASP A 40 -16.21 2.75 -14.91
CA ASP A 40 -16.28 4.17 -15.24
C ASP A 40 -14.91 4.85 -15.11
N LYS A 41 -14.48 5.51 -16.19
CA LYS A 41 -13.19 6.17 -16.25
C LYS A 41 -13.06 7.37 -15.30
N GLU A 42 -14.10 8.20 -15.17
CA GLU A 42 -14.03 9.41 -14.34
C GLU A 42 -13.88 9.04 -12.85
N GLU A 43 -14.68 8.09 -12.36
CA GLU A 43 -14.58 7.59 -10.99
C GLU A 43 -13.22 6.91 -10.74
N ALA A 44 -12.72 6.18 -11.74
CA ALA A 44 -11.42 5.51 -11.65
C ALA A 44 -10.25 6.50 -11.58
N GLU A 45 -10.31 7.63 -12.31
CA GLU A 45 -9.30 8.69 -12.28
C GLU A 45 -9.24 9.41 -10.92
N GLU A 46 -10.39 9.72 -10.32
CA GLU A 46 -10.45 10.31 -8.98
C GLU A 46 -9.81 9.39 -7.94
N LEU A 47 -10.21 8.10 -7.95
CA LEU A 47 -9.67 7.10 -7.03
C LEU A 47 -8.17 6.83 -7.28
N LEU A 48 -7.72 6.91 -8.53
CA LEU A 48 -6.32 6.74 -8.91
C LEU A 48 -5.42 7.77 -8.21
N ASN A 49 -5.85 9.03 -8.14
CA ASN A 49 -5.08 10.10 -7.49
C ASN A 49 -4.91 9.84 -5.98
N ASP A 50 -5.96 9.41 -5.28
CA ASP A 50 -5.88 9.02 -3.87
C ASP A 50 -4.98 7.78 -3.67
N VAL A 51 -5.09 6.76 -4.53
CA VAL A 51 -4.24 5.56 -4.48
C VAL A 51 -2.77 5.90 -4.71
N LYS A 52 -2.45 6.80 -5.65
CA LYS A 52 -1.09 7.29 -5.92
C LYS A 52 -0.50 7.94 -4.66
N GLY A 53 -1.24 8.87 -4.04
CA GLY A 53 -0.80 9.53 -2.81
C GLY A 53 -0.59 8.56 -1.64
N ASP A 54 -1.44 7.54 -1.51
CA ASP A 54 -1.28 6.50 -0.50
C ASP A 54 -0.07 5.60 -0.75
N LEU A 55 0.22 5.23 -2.02
CA LEU A 55 1.41 4.47 -2.38
C LEU A 55 2.70 5.23 -2.06
N ASP A 56 2.76 6.50 -2.40
CA ASP A 56 3.93 7.35 -2.14
C ASP A 56 4.14 7.56 -0.63
N ARG A 57 3.06 7.70 0.14
CA ARG A 57 3.12 7.74 1.61
C ARG A 57 3.63 6.43 2.22
N LEU A 58 3.29 5.27 1.64
CA LEU A 58 3.84 3.98 2.09
C LEU A 58 5.32 3.83 1.73
N ALA A 59 5.74 4.35 0.57
CA ALA A 59 7.14 4.35 0.15
C ALA A 59 7.99 5.26 1.05
N ALA A 60 7.53 6.47 1.34
CA ALA A 60 8.18 7.40 2.25
C ALA A 60 8.36 6.83 3.67
N LYS A 61 7.44 5.97 4.12
CA LYS A 61 7.54 5.27 5.42
C LYS A 61 8.41 4.01 5.39
N GLY A 62 8.96 3.62 4.23
CA GLY A 62 9.72 2.39 4.05
C GLY A 62 8.88 1.11 4.20
N ILE A 63 7.55 1.20 4.07
CA ILE A 63 6.64 0.05 4.22
C ILE A 63 6.60 -0.78 2.92
N ILE A 64 6.76 -0.11 1.79
CA ILE A 64 6.98 -0.68 0.46
C ILE A 64 8.19 0.03 -0.17
N HIS A 65 8.91 -0.66 -1.06
CA HIS A 65 10.02 -0.06 -1.80
C HIS A 65 9.51 0.95 -2.84
N GLU A 66 10.30 1.99 -3.14
CA GLU A 66 9.97 3.00 -4.17
C GLU A 66 9.66 2.36 -5.54
N ASN A 67 10.53 1.47 -6.03
CA ASN A 67 10.28 0.67 -7.24
C ASN A 67 8.97 -0.11 -7.21
N LYS A 68 8.55 -0.58 -6.03
CA LYS A 68 7.26 -1.28 -5.88
C LYS A 68 6.08 -0.31 -5.94
N ALA A 69 6.23 0.90 -5.39
CA ALA A 69 5.24 1.95 -5.53
C ALA A 69 5.14 2.40 -6.99
N ALA A 70 6.27 2.71 -7.65
CA ALA A 70 6.33 3.10 -9.06
C ALA A 70 5.72 2.05 -10.01
N ASN A 71 6.08 0.77 -9.85
CA ASN A 71 5.49 -0.32 -10.65
C ASN A 71 3.97 -0.40 -10.47
N ARG A 72 3.47 -0.21 -9.24
CA ARG A 72 2.03 -0.18 -8.98
C ARG A 72 1.35 1.01 -9.62
N LYS A 73 1.93 2.21 -9.52
CA LYS A 73 1.39 3.42 -10.17
C LYS A 73 1.27 3.21 -11.68
N SER A 74 2.35 2.79 -12.34
CA SER A 74 2.36 2.52 -13.78
C SER A 74 1.33 1.46 -14.21
N LYS A 75 1.14 0.39 -13.43
CA LYS A 75 0.13 -0.64 -13.73
C LYS A 75 -1.30 -0.15 -13.55
N LEU A 76 -1.54 0.77 -12.63
CA LEU A 76 -2.87 1.32 -12.39
C LEU A 76 -3.23 2.37 -13.44
N GLU A 77 -2.27 3.23 -13.83
CA GLU A 77 -2.44 4.16 -14.94
C GLU A 77 -2.83 3.41 -16.22
N LYS A 78 -2.07 2.38 -16.61
CA LYS A 78 -2.42 1.52 -17.77
C LYS A 78 -3.78 0.84 -17.68
N HIS A 79 -4.27 0.57 -16.46
CA HIS A 79 -5.59 -0.02 -16.26
C HIS A 79 -6.68 1.02 -16.50
N VAL A 80 -6.54 2.22 -15.91
CA VAL A 80 -7.49 3.31 -16.07
C VAL A 80 -7.50 3.86 -17.49
N ASP A 81 -6.33 3.96 -18.14
CA ASP A 81 -6.22 4.38 -19.55
C ASP A 81 -6.93 3.41 -20.52
N ALA A 82 -7.12 2.15 -20.11
CA ALA A 82 -7.80 1.12 -20.89
C ALA A 82 -9.32 1.03 -20.59
N LEU A 83 -9.83 1.79 -19.62
CA LEU A 83 -11.26 1.94 -19.38
C LEU A 83 -11.86 2.92 -20.40
N GLU A 84 -13.13 2.71 -20.72
CA GLU A 84 -13.92 3.56 -21.63
C GLU A 84 -14.54 4.74 -20.89
#